data_AF-A0A3N5GLS0-F1
#
_entry.id   AF-A0A3N5GLS0-F1
#
_cell.length_a   1.000
_cell.length_b   1.000
_cell.length_c   1.000
_cell.angle_alpha   90.00
_cell.angle_beta   90.00
_cell.angle_gamma   90.00
#
_symmetry.space_group_name_H-M   'P 1'
#
loop_
_entity.id
_entity.type
_entity.pdbx_description
1 polymer ?
#
loop_
_entity_poly.entity_id
_entity_poly.type
_entity_poly.pdbx_seq_one_letter_code
_entity_poly.pdbx_strand_id
1 'polypeptide(L)' 'LAPSLQMPVFFLLGRKDHWVPPETSVAYFDTLAAPSKRLVWFERAGHEVFVDEPDAFNAAMVQLVRPAVA' A
#
# COMPACT_ATOMS: atom_id res chain seq x y z
N LEU A 1 11.99 14.23 -7.66
CA LEU A 1 11.98 14.11 -6.19
C LEU A 1 10.62 13.57 -5.78
N ALA A 2 10.55 12.61 -4.85
CA ALA A 2 9.25 12.15 -4.35
C ALA A 2 8.49 13.31 -3.68
N PRO A 3 7.15 13.37 -3.80
CA PRO A 3 6.36 14.48 -3.28
C PRO A 3 6.34 14.48 -1.74
N SER A 4 5.96 15.62 -1.18
CA SER A 4 5.53 15.71 0.21
C SER A 4 4.02 15.83 0.24
N LEU A 5 3.35 14.88 0.90
CA LEU A 5 1.91 14.78 0.98
C LEU A 5 1.44 15.23 2.36
N GLN A 6 0.28 15.91 2.43
CA GLN A 6 -0.28 16.43 3.68
C GLN A 6 -1.40 15.53 4.23
N MET A 7 -1.39 14.25 3.87
CA MET A 7 -2.39 13.25 4.27
C MET A 7 -1.72 11.92 4.65
N PRO A 8 -2.39 11.05 5.44
CA PRO A 8 -1.96 9.67 5.63
C PRO A 8 -1.85 8.91 4.30
N VAL A 9 -0.83 8.05 4.18
CA VAL A 9 -0.56 7.28 2.96
C VAL A 9 -0.49 5.78 3.28
N PHE A 10 -1.15 4.97 2.46
CA PHE A 10 -1.11 3.50 2.55
C PHE A 10 -0.70 2.93 1.20
N PHE A 11 0.33 2.09 1.19
CA PHE A 11 0.75 1.30 0.03
C PHE A 11 0.28 -0.13 0.27
N LEU A 12 -0.63 -0.64 -0.56
CA LEU A 12 -1.12 -2.02 -0.51
C LEU A 12 -0.51 -2.76 -1.70
N LEU A 13 0.46 -3.63 -1.43
CA LEU A 13 1.33 -4.21 -2.47
C LEU A 13 1.28 -5.73 -2.44
N GLY A 14 1.17 -6.36 -3.62
CA GLY A 14 1.31 -7.81 -3.76
C GLY A 14 2.77 -8.23 -3.79
N ARG A 15 3.13 -9.30 -3.08
CA ARG A 15 4.49 -9.85 -3.07
C ARG A 15 4.91 -10.44 -4.41
N LYS A 16 3.93 -10.81 -5.25
CA LYS A 16 4.13 -11.46 -6.55
C LYS A 16 3.81 -10.51 -7.72
N ASP A 17 3.85 -9.20 -7.48
CA ASP A 17 3.64 -8.22 -8.56
C ASP A 17 4.82 -8.28 -9.55
N HIS A 18 4.53 -8.72 -10.78
CA HIS A 18 5.49 -8.77 -11.88
C HIS A 18 5.36 -7.57 -12.83
N TRP A 19 4.35 -6.72 -12.65
CA TRP A 19 4.10 -5.53 -13.46
C TRP A 19 4.86 -4.35 -12.88
N VAL A 20 4.77 -4.17 -11.56
CA VAL A 20 5.53 -3.17 -10.81
C VAL A 20 6.34 -3.91 -9.75
N PRO A 21 7.65 -4.09 -9.94
CA PRO A 21 8.49 -4.77 -8.96
C PRO A 21 8.34 -4.12 -7.57
N PRO A 22 8.09 -4.91 -6.51
CA PRO A 22 7.89 -4.40 -5.15
C PRO A 22 8.96 -3.42 -4.68
N GLU A 23 10.21 -3.63 -5.11
CA GLU A 23 11.36 -2.79 -4.77
C GLU A 23 11.19 -1.34 -5.27
N THR A 24 10.54 -1.15 -6.41
CA THR A 24 10.25 0.18 -6.97
C THR A 24 9.30 0.94 -6.05
N SER A 25 8.24 0.27 -5.60
CA SER A 25 7.25 0.84 -4.69
C SER A 25 7.86 1.14 -3.32
N VAL A 26 8.74 0.26 -2.80
CA VAL A 26 9.46 0.48 -1.53
C VAL A 26 10.41 1.68 -1.64
N ALA A 27 11.21 1.77 -2.70
CA ALA A 27 12.12 2.90 -2.91
C ALA A 27 11.37 4.24 -2.98
N TYR A 28 10.21 4.26 -3.64
CA TYR A 28 9.35 5.43 -3.63
C TYR A 28 8.77 5.72 -2.24
N PHE A 29 8.26 4.70 -1.55
CA PHE A 29 7.73 4.81 -0.19
C PHE A 29 8.76 5.40 0.78
N ASP A 30 10.03 4.99 0.69
CA ASP A 30 11.10 5.46 1.57
C ASP A 30 11.37 6.96 1.40
N THR A 31 11.32 7.44 0.16
CA THR A 31 11.59 8.85 -0.19
C THR A 31 10.38 9.77 -0.01
N LEU A 32 9.16 9.23 -0.03
CA LEU A 32 7.92 9.97 0.17
C LEU A 32 7.81 10.54 1.59
N ALA A 33 7.48 11.83 1.73
CA ALA A 33 7.16 12.45 3.02
C ALA A 33 5.64 12.55 3.22
N ALA A 34 5.15 12.17 4.41
CA ALA A 34 3.74 12.28 4.79
C ALA A 34 3.60 12.31 6.33
N PRO A 35 2.52 12.89 6.90
CA PRO A 35 2.24 12.85 8.33
C PRO A 35 2.22 11.43 8.92
N SER A 36 1.79 10.45 8.12
CA SER A 36 1.98 9.03 8.40
C SER A 36 2.00 8.25 7.09
N LYS A 37 2.79 7.18 7.04
CA LYS A 37 2.83 6.27 5.89
C LYS A 37 2.93 4.83 6.35
N ARG A 38 2.18 3.92 5.71
CA ARG A 38 2.24 2.47 5.98
C ARG A 38 2.34 1.70 4.67
N LEU A 39 3.15 0.64 4.70
CA LEU A 39 3.26 -0.33 3.63
C LEU A 39 2.67 -1.65 4.13
N VAL A 40 1.71 -2.18 3.39
CA VAL A 40 0.97 -3.42 3.69
C VAL A 40 1.25 -4.42 2.58
N TRP A 41 1.74 -5.60 2.97
CA TRP A 41 2.05 -6.68 2.04
C TRP A 41 0.91 -7.69 1.95
N PHE A 42 0.61 -8.08 0.72
CA PHE A 42 -0.28 -9.16 0.35
C PHE A 42 0.58 -10.31 -0.18
N GLU A 43 0.89 -11.27 0.69
CA GLU A 43 1.93 -12.28 0.43
C GLU A 43 1.58 -13.24 -0.71
N ARG A 44 0.30 -13.34 -1.09
CA ARG A 44 -0.17 -14.24 -2.13
C ARG A 44 -0.61 -13.53 -3.40
N ALA A 45 -0.84 -12.22 -3.35
CA ALA A 45 -1.27 -11.39 -4.47
C ALA A 45 -0.13 -10.93 -5.39
N GLY A 46 -0.50 -10.67 -6.63
CA GLY A 46 0.26 -9.92 -7.63
C GLY A 46 -0.18 -8.45 -7.70
N HIS A 47 -0.33 -7.93 -8.92
CA HIS A 47 -0.60 -6.51 -9.14
C HIS A 47 -1.96 -6.06 -8.60
N GLU A 48 -2.99 -6.88 -8.80
CA GLU A 48 -4.38 -6.54 -8.47
C GLU A 48 -4.75 -7.13 -7.10
N VAL A 49 -4.17 -6.59 -6.02
CA VAL A 49 -4.36 -7.10 -4.64
C VAL A 49 -5.83 -7.25 -4.20
N PHE A 50 -6.71 -6.40 -4.73
CA PHE A 50 -8.15 -6.42 -4.46
C PHE A 50 -8.88 -7.55 -5.21
N VAL A 51 -8.29 -8.09 -6.28
CA VAL A 51 -8.79 -9.26 -7.02
C VAL A 51 -8.22 -10.54 -6.42
N ASP A 52 -6.91 -10.56 -6.14
CA ASP A 52 -6.20 -11.77 -5.71
C ASP A 52 -6.52 -12.16 -4.26
N GLU A 53 -6.67 -11.18 -3.36
CA GLU A 53 -6.93 -11.38 -1.92
C GLU A 53 -8.05 -10.44 -1.41
N PRO A 54 -9.29 -10.55 -1.94
CA PRO A 54 -10.37 -9.56 -1.72
C PRO A 54 -10.77 -9.41 -0.25
N ASP A 55 -10.83 -10.50 0.50
CA ASP A 55 -11.18 -10.48 1.93
C ASP A 55 -10.11 -9.76 2.76
N ALA A 56 -8.84 -10.05 2.49
CA ALA A 56 -7.72 -9.39 3.16
C ALA A 56 -7.66 -7.90 2.79
N PHE A 57 -7.96 -7.57 1.53
CA PHE A 57 -7.98 -6.19 1.06
C PHE A 57 -9.09 -5.39 1.77
N ASN A 58 -10.30 -5.94 1.81
CA ASN A 58 -11.43 -5.31 2.50
C ASN A 58 -11.18 -5.18 4.01
N ALA A 59 -10.56 -6.18 4.64
CA ALA A 59 -10.15 -6.10 6.03
C ALA A 59 -9.13 -4.96 6.26
N ALA A 60 -8.11 -4.85 5.41
CA ALA A 60 -7.13 -3.76 5.48
C ALA A 60 -7.79 -2.38 5.32
N MET A 61 -8.75 -2.23 4.41
CA MET A 61 -9.51 -0.99 4.24
C MET A 61 -10.30 -0.62 5.50
N VAL A 62 -11.02 -1.59 6.09
CA VAL A 62 -11.87 -1.36 7.27
C VAL A 62 -11.05 -1.12 8.54
N GLN A 63 -9.96 -1.85 8.72
CA GLN A 63 -9.17 -1.87 9.96
C GLN A 63 -8.02 -0.86 9.97
N LEU A 64 -7.45 -0.53 8.81
CA LEU A 64 -6.28 0.36 8.72
C LEU A 64 -6.63 1.72 8.10
N VAL A 65 -7.34 1.72 6.96
CA VAL A 65 -7.58 2.96 6.19
C VAL A 65 -8.71 3.76 6.80
N ARG A 66 -9.88 3.16 7.04
CA ARG A 66 -11.07 3.87 7.56
C ARG A 66 -10.78 4.63 8.87
N PRO A 67 -10.10 4.07 9.88
CA PRO A 67 -9.80 4.82 11.11
C PRO A 67 -8.82 5.97 10.93
N ALA A 68 -8.04 6.00 9.85
CA ALA A 68 -7.06 7.05 9.57
C ALA A 68 -7.66 8.27 8.83
N VAL A 69 -8.91 8.15 8.35
CA VAL A 69 -9.63 9.21 7.62
C VAL A 69 -10.94 9.61 8.29
N ALA A 70 -11.27 8.98 9.42
CA ALA A 70 -12.47 9.25 10.21
C ALA A 70 -12.27 10.40 11.20
#